data_AF-A0A0J8QTW5-F1
#
_entry.id   AF-A0A0J8QTW5-F1
#
_cell.length_a   1.000
_cell.length_b   1.000
_cell.length_c   1.000
_cell.angle_alpha   90.00
_cell.angle_beta   90.00
_cell.angle_gamma   90.00
#
_symmetry.space_group_name_H-M   'P 1'
#
loop_
_entity.id
_entity.type
_entity.pdbx_description
1 polymer ?
#
loop_
_entity_poly.entity_id
_entity_poly.type
_entity_poly.pdbx_seq_one_letter_code
_entity_poly.pdbx_strand_id
1 'polypeptide(L)'
;MSAAVAAAAALDPSNSTKNTLKLENTEKRDTLIAIEKKYQAQWKEKRVFEVDAPSLSEIPFDSMSPAEVRAKYPKFFGTMAFPYMNGSPHAGHSFTASKIEFMAGFARMEGKRSLFPLGFHCTGMPIKACADKLVDDIKKFGKYFEKYNEDYEEADAAPGRQQFRLKKILQNFRERRARPQAKP
;
A
#
# COMPACT_ATOMS: atom_id res chain seq x y z
N MET A 1 38.96 2.35 18.13
CA MET A 1 38.92 1.37 17.03
C MET A 1 38.04 0.14 17.31
N SER A 2 37.66 -0.20 18.56
CA SER A 2 36.88 -1.44 18.84
C SER A 2 35.35 -1.27 18.83
N ALA A 3 34.81 -0.11 19.22
CA ALA A 3 33.36 0.11 19.29
C ALA A 3 32.69 0.23 17.92
N ALA A 4 33.31 0.96 16.97
CA ALA A 4 32.78 1.13 15.61
C ALA A 4 32.73 -0.18 14.82
N VAL A 5 33.72 -1.07 15.00
CA VAL A 5 33.76 -2.39 14.35
C VAL A 5 32.70 -3.33 14.94
N ALA A 6 32.47 -3.27 16.25
CA ALA A 6 31.42 -4.04 16.91
C ALA A 6 30.01 -3.55 16.50
N ALA A 7 29.81 -2.25 16.37
CA ALA A 7 28.55 -1.67 15.89
C ALA A 7 28.27 -2.06 14.43
N ALA A 8 29.27 -2.00 13.56
CA ALA A 8 29.14 -2.44 12.16
C ALA A 8 28.81 -3.94 12.04
N ALA A 9 29.38 -4.79 12.89
CA ALA A 9 29.09 -6.23 12.92
C ALA A 9 27.68 -6.56 13.47
N ALA A 10 27.14 -5.73 14.38
CA ALA A 10 25.77 -5.88 14.88
C ALA A 10 24.72 -5.45 13.84
N LEU A 11 25.08 -4.52 12.95
CA LEU A 11 24.24 -4.03 11.86
C LEU A 11 24.32 -4.90 10.59
N ASP A 12 25.13 -5.97 10.60
CA ASP A 12 25.18 -6.93 9.50
C ASP A 12 23.80 -7.60 9.31
N PRO A 13 23.13 -7.41 8.15
CA PRO A 13 21.83 -7.99 7.87
C PRO A 13 21.81 -9.53 7.99
N SER A 14 22.94 -10.20 7.83
CA SER A 14 23.06 -11.65 7.97
C SER A 14 22.86 -12.13 9.42
N ASN A 15 23.14 -11.26 10.40
CA ASN A 15 23.03 -11.57 11.82
C ASN A 15 21.58 -11.50 12.36
N SER A 16 20.69 -10.81 11.63
CA SER A 16 19.27 -10.63 11.99
C SER A 16 18.47 -11.94 12.05
N THR A 17 18.93 -12.98 11.35
CA THR A 17 18.26 -14.28 11.27
C THR A 17 18.46 -15.16 12.52
N LYS A 18 19.55 -14.98 13.27
CA LYS A 18 19.91 -15.86 14.39
C LYS A 18 18.99 -15.74 15.62
N ASN A 19 18.34 -14.59 15.79
CA ASN A 19 17.46 -14.30 16.93
C ASN A 19 15.96 -14.33 16.57
N THR A 20 15.59 -14.86 15.39
CA THR A 20 14.19 -14.93 14.99
C THR A 20 13.49 -16.08 15.72
N LEU A 21 12.41 -15.78 16.44
CA LEU A 21 11.57 -16.77 17.11
C LEU A 21 11.10 -17.83 16.10
N LYS A 22 11.47 -19.09 16.33
CA LYS A 22 11.03 -20.22 15.50
C LYS A 22 9.55 -20.46 15.77
N LEU A 23 8.72 -20.21 14.75
CA LEU A 23 7.28 -20.48 14.80
C LEU A 23 7.06 -21.98 14.62
N GLU A 24 6.66 -22.66 15.68
CA GLU A 24 6.28 -24.08 15.64
C GLU A 24 4.82 -24.24 15.15
N ASN A 25 4.47 -25.42 14.61
CA ASN A 25 3.10 -25.81 14.23
C ASN A 25 2.44 -24.90 13.16
N THR A 26 3.12 -24.73 12.01
CA THR A 26 2.68 -23.83 10.91
C THR A 26 2.00 -24.56 9.73
N GLU A 27 1.75 -25.86 9.85
CA GLU A 27 1.25 -26.74 8.80
C GLU A 27 -0.10 -26.27 8.25
N LYS A 28 -0.98 -25.75 9.13
CA LYS A 28 -2.30 -25.22 8.72
C LYS A 28 -2.14 -23.99 7.82
N ARG A 29 -1.26 -23.05 8.19
CA ARG A 29 -0.96 -21.86 7.39
C ARG A 29 -0.38 -22.28 6.04
N ASP A 30 0.58 -23.20 6.05
CA ASP A 30 1.28 -23.63 4.84
C ASP A 30 0.34 -24.36 3.88
N THR A 31 -0.60 -25.13 4.43
CA THR A 31 -1.69 -25.75 3.66
C THR A 31 -2.56 -24.71 2.97
N LEU A 32 -2.97 -23.65 3.68
CA LEU A 32 -3.76 -22.56 3.09
C LEU A 32 -2.99 -21.83 1.99
N ILE A 33 -1.71 -21.51 2.22
CA ILE A 33 -0.84 -20.86 1.21
C ILE A 33 -0.70 -21.75 -0.04
N ALA A 34 -0.56 -23.06 0.12
CA ALA A 34 -0.48 -23.99 -1.01
C ALA A 34 -1.78 -24.01 -1.83
N ILE A 35 -2.93 -24.00 -1.15
CA ILE A 35 -4.26 -23.93 -1.79
C ILE A 35 -4.43 -22.59 -2.53
N GLU A 36 -4.07 -21.48 -1.90
CA GLU A 36 -4.13 -20.14 -2.51
C GLU A 36 -3.32 -20.08 -3.81
N LYS A 37 -2.06 -20.51 -3.77
CA LYS A 37 -1.17 -20.52 -4.95
C LYS A 37 -1.72 -21.40 -6.07
N LYS A 38 -2.26 -22.58 -5.73
CA LYS A 38 -2.88 -23.49 -6.70
C LYS A 38 -4.02 -22.80 -7.45
N TYR A 39 -4.96 -22.16 -6.74
CA TYR A 39 -6.11 -21.54 -7.39
C TYR A 39 -5.76 -20.24 -8.10
N GLN A 40 -4.84 -19.42 -7.56
CA GLN A 40 -4.32 -18.24 -8.24
C GLN A 40 -3.72 -18.59 -9.62
N ALA A 41 -2.95 -19.69 -9.69
CA ALA A 41 -2.41 -20.18 -10.95
C ALA A 41 -3.51 -20.57 -11.93
N GLN A 42 -4.52 -21.34 -11.49
CA GLN A 42 -5.65 -21.74 -12.33
C GLN A 42 -6.48 -20.55 -12.80
N TRP A 43 -6.71 -19.55 -11.94
CA TRP A 43 -7.46 -18.34 -12.31
C TRP A 43 -6.71 -17.53 -13.36
N LYS A 44 -5.39 -17.42 -13.23
CA LYS A 44 -4.54 -16.73 -14.21
C LYS A 44 -4.52 -17.45 -15.56
N GLU A 45 -4.34 -18.77 -15.56
CA GLU A 45 -4.35 -19.59 -16.77
C GLU A 45 -5.68 -19.50 -17.52
N LYS A 46 -6.80 -19.61 -16.80
CA LYS A 46 -8.15 -19.57 -17.36
C LYS A 46 -8.67 -18.15 -17.62
N ARG A 47 -7.92 -17.11 -17.22
CA ARG A 47 -8.26 -15.70 -17.40
C ARG A 47 -9.67 -15.34 -16.90
N VAL A 48 -10.11 -15.98 -15.79
CA VAL A 48 -11.52 -15.93 -15.32
C VAL A 48 -12.02 -14.57 -14.85
N PHE A 49 -11.11 -13.62 -14.65
CA PHE A 49 -11.38 -12.24 -14.22
C PHE A 49 -11.19 -11.23 -15.34
N GLU A 50 -10.85 -11.67 -16.55
CA GLU A 50 -10.82 -10.81 -17.72
C GLU A 50 -12.23 -10.70 -18.28
N VAL A 51 -12.73 -9.47 -18.37
CA VAL A 51 -14.11 -9.17 -18.74
C VAL A 51 -14.11 -8.14 -19.85
N ASP A 52 -14.66 -8.54 -20.99
CA ASP A 52 -14.83 -7.67 -22.14
C ASP A 52 -16.21 -6.98 -22.13
N ALA A 53 -16.21 -5.76 -22.65
CA ALA A 53 -17.45 -5.08 -23.02
C ALA A 53 -18.13 -5.83 -24.17
N PRO A 54 -19.47 -5.78 -24.29
CA PRO A 54 -20.15 -6.34 -25.44
C PRO A 54 -19.57 -5.78 -26.75
N SER A 55 -19.28 -6.67 -27.71
CA SER A 55 -18.66 -6.28 -28.98
C SER A 55 -19.70 -5.68 -29.94
N LEU A 56 -19.21 -5.03 -31.01
CA LEU A 56 -20.08 -4.50 -32.06
C LEU A 56 -20.80 -5.60 -32.87
N SER A 57 -20.31 -6.84 -32.86
CA SER A 57 -21.02 -7.97 -33.45
C SER A 57 -22.16 -8.47 -32.55
N GLU A 58 -22.04 -8.31 -31.22
CA GLU A 58 -23.12 -8.63 -30.28
C GLU A 58 -24.17 -7.51 -30.21
N ILE A 59 -23.73 -6.26 -30.33
CA ILE A 59 -24.57 -5.05 -30.30
C ILE A 59 -24.14 -4.12 -31.45
N PRO A 60 -24.76 -4.25 -32.64
CA PRO A 60 -24.52 -3.32 -33.74
C PRO A 60 -24.85 -1.88 -33.35
N PHE A 61 -24.20 -0.91 -34.00
CA PHE A 61 -24.44 0.51 -33.77
C PHE A 61 -25.93 0.84 -34.01
N ASP A 62 -26.53 1.66 -33.14
CA ASP A 62 -27.96 2.03 -33.15
C ASP A 62 -28.98 0.88 -33.04
N SER A 63 -28.56 -0.35 -32.74
CA SER A 63 -29.48 -1.50 -32.61
C SER A 63 -30.27 -1.56 -31.30
N MET A 64 -29.73 -0.97 -30.23
CA MET A 64 -30.32 -0.96 -28.89
C MET A 64 -30.03 0.35 -28.19
N SER A 65 -30.98 0.84 -27.40
CA SER A 65 -30.76 1.97 -26.52
C SER A 65 -29.78 1.61 -25.39
N PRO A 66 -29.08 2.60 -24.79
CA PRO A 66 -28.19 2.35 -23.65
C PRO A 66 -28.89 1.69 -22.44
N ALA A 67 -30.21 1.88 -22.27
CA ALA A 67 -30.97 1.26 -21.18
C ALA A 67 -31.16 -0.24 -21.42
N GLU A 68 -31.51 -0.63 -22.63
CA GLU A 68 -31.70 -2.03 -23.02
C GLU A 68 -30.37 -2.81 -22.95
N VAL A 69 -29.26 -2.18 -23.34
CA VAL A 69 -27.92 -2.78 -23.21
C VAL A 69 -27.60 -3.08 -21.75
N ARG A 70 -27.89 -2.15 -20.82
CA ARG A 70 -27.65 -2.36 -19.38
C ARG A 70 -28.57 -3.41 -18.77
N ALA A 71 -29.80 -3.56 -19.27
CA ALA A 71 -30.71 -4.60 -18.84
C ALA A 71 -30.26 -5.99 -19.32
N LYS A 72 -29.81 -6.10 -20.58
CA LYS A 72 -29.33 -7.35 -21.18
C LYS A 72 -27.95 -7.78 -20.66
N TYR A 73 -27.07 -6.81 -20.40
CA TYR A 73 -25.70 -7.03 -19.92
C TYR A 73 -25.46 -6.24 -18.63
N PRO A 74 -26.03 -6.69 -17.49
CA PRO A 74 -25.86 -6.00 -16.22
C PRO A 74 -24.38 -6.03 -15.81
N LYS A 75 -23.87 -4.91 -15.31
CA LYS A 75 -22.45 -4.75 -14.98
C LYS A 75 -22.22 -4.21 -13.57
N PHE A 76 -21.05 -4.51 -13.03
CA PHE A 76 -20.46 -3.84 -11.88
C PHE A 76 -19.10 -3.28 -12.29
N PHE A 77 -18.82 -2.04 -11.92
CA PHE A 77 -17.51 -1.43 -12.17
C PHE A 77 -17.01 -0.77 -10.88
N GLY A 78 -16.09 -1.44 -10.21
CA GLY A 78 -15.50 -0.98 -8.96
C GLY A 78 -14.10 -0.45 -9.20
N THR A 79 -13.77 0.70 -8.63
CA THR A 79 -12.45 1.33 -8.79
C THR A 79 -11.86 1.74 -7.44
N MET A 80 -10.58 1.46 -7.27
CA MET A 80 -9.77 1.96 -6.16
C MET A 80 -8.86 3.08 -6.70
N ALA A 81 -8.64 4.13 -5.90
CA ALA A 81 -7.58 5.09 -6.18
C ALA A 81 -6.23 4.36 -6.23
N PHE A 82 -5.52 4.52 -7.33
CA PHE A 82 -4.32 3.76 -7.65
C PHE A 82 -3.21 4.14 -6.64
N PRO A 83 -2.60 3.14 -5.96
CA PRO A 83 -1.63 3.41 -4.91
C PRO A 83 -0.34 4.02 -5.48
N TYR A 84 0.28 4.91 -4.70
CA TYR A 84 1.60 5.46 -5.00
C TYR A 84 2.68 4.38 -4.94
N MET A 85 3.57 4.36 -5.92
CA MET A 85 4.63 3.34 -6.07
C MET A 85 5.95 3.73 -5.39
N ASN A 86 5.91 4.46 -4.29
CA ASN A 86 7.09 4.84 -3.51
C ASN A 86 7.43 3.84 -2.38
N GLY A 87 6.76 2.68 -2.34
CA GLY A 87 6.99 1.64 -1.35
C GLY A 87 6.08 0.43 -1.53
N SER A 88 6.20 -0.54 -0.63
CA SER A 88 5.36 -1.75 -0.62
C SER A 88 3.94 -1.45 -0.12
N PRO A 89 2.90 -2.10 -0.68
CA PRO A 89 1.54 -1.97 -0.17
C PRO A 89 1.45 -2.41 1.30
N HIS A 90 0.98 -1.51 2.18
CA HIS A 90 0.63 -1.83 3.56
C HIS A 90 -0.84 -2.29 3.72
N ALA A 91 -1.19 -2.84 4.89
CA ALA A 91 -2.52 -3.40 5.20
C ALA A 91 -3.72 -2.45 4.96
N GLY A 92 -3.49 -1.14 4.98
CA GLY A 92 -4.52 -0.14 4.68
C GLY A 92 -4.96 -0.17 3.21
N HIS A 93 -4.04 -0.49 2.29
CA HIS A 93 -4.40 -0.76 0.90
C HIS A 93 -5.30 -1.99 0.81
N SER A 94 -4.94 -3.09 1.49
CA SER A 94 -5.75 -4.31 1.52
C SER A 94 -7.15 -4.07 2.11
N PHE A 95 -7.26 -3.27 3.17
CA PHE A 95 -8.54 -2.89 3.76
C PHE A 95 -9.43 -2.09 2.80
N THR A 96 -8.83 -1.20 2.00
CA THR A 96 -9.59 -0.41 1.02
C THR A 96 -9.97 -1.26 -0.19
N ALA A 97 -9.05 -2.09 -0.68
CA ALA A 97 -9.25 -2.96 -1.82
C ALA A 97 -10.31 -4.04 -1.53
N SER A 98 -10.33 -4.57 -0.30
CA SER A 98 -11.26 -5.64 0.10
C SER A 98 -12.72 -5.23 -0.06
N LYS A 99 -13.06 -3.95 0.17
CA LYS A 99 -14.42 -3.45 -0.04
C LYS A 99 -14.88 -3.67 -1.47
N ILE A 100 -14.04 -3.37 -2.44
CA ILE A 100 -14.36 -3.52 -3.86
C ILE A 100 -14.28 -4.98 -4.26
N GLU A 101 -13.29 -5.72 -3.78
CA GLU A 101 -13.14 -7.17 -4.04
C GLU A 101 -14.40 -7.95 -3.63
N PHE A 102 -14.93 -7.68 -2.42
CA PHE A 102 -16.15 -8.35 -1.96
C PHE A 102 -17.39 -7.95 -2.76
N MET A 103 -17.52 -6.68 -3.12
CA MET A 103 -18.60 -6.21 -3.99
C MET A 103 -18.53 -6.83 -5.40
N ALA A 104 -17.32 -6.92 -5.97
CA ALA A 104 -17.09 -7.54 -7.27
C ALA A 104 -17.42 -9.04 -7.24
N GLY A 105 -16.97 -9.75 -6.19
CA GLY A 105 -17.31 -11.15 -5.97
C GLY A 105 -18.82 -11.38 -5.86
N PHE A 106 -19.50 -10.56 -5.07
CA PHE A 106 -20.96 -10.61 -4.94
C PHE A 106 -21.67 -10.32 -6.27
N ALA A 107 -21.27 -9.26 -6.99
CA ALA A 107 -21.84 -8.93 -8.28
C ALA A 107 -21.68 -10.05 -9.32
N ARG A 108 -20.55 -10.77 -9.32
CA ARG A 108 -20.35 -11.96 -10.17
C ARG A 108 -21.31 -13.09 -9.82
N MET A 109 -21.58 -13.31 -8.53
CA MET A 109 -22.56 -14.31 -8.09
C MET A 109 -24.00 -13.95 -8.50
N GLU A 110 -24.31 -12.65 -8.60
CA GLU A 110 -25.58 -12.15 -9.17
C GLU A 110 -25.63 -12.22 -10.72
N GLY A 111 -24.60 -12.76 -11.38
CA GLY A 111 -24.53 -12.86 -12.84
C GLY A 111 -24.12 -11.57 -13.55
N LYS A 112 -23.67 -10.54 -12.82
CA LYS A 112 -23.20 -9.28 -13.42
C LYS A 112 -21.80 -9.43 -14.00
N ARG A 113 -21.55 -8.77 -15.13
CA ARG A 113 -20.19 -8.57 -15.66
C ARG A 113 -19.44 -7.59 -14.75
N SER A 114 -18.57 -8.12 -13.90
CA SER A 114 -17.87 -7.34 -12.87
C SER A 114 -16.44 -7.03 -13.30
N LEU A 115 -16.11 -5.74 -13.38
CA LEU A 115 -14.76 -5.25 -13.67
C LEU A 115 -14.20 -4.53 -12.44
N PHE A 116 -13.05 -4.97 -11.98
CA PHE A 116 -12.24 -4.29 -10.95
C PHE A 116 -10.80 -4.15 -11.47
N PRO A 117 -10.47 -3.04 -12.14
CA PRO A 117 -9.13 -2.84 -12.66
C PRO A 117 -8.22 -2.31 -11.54
N LEU A 118 -6.95 -2.71 -11.60
CA LEU A 118 -5.90 -2.18 -10.75
C LEU A 118 -4.93 -1.36 -11.60
N GLY A 119 -4.56 -0.19 -11.10
CA GLY A 119 -3.53 0.67 -11.69
C GLY A 119 -2.47 1.05 -10.67
N PHE A 120 -1.40 1.70 -11.12
CA PHE A 120 -0.27 2.12 -10.30
C PHE A 120 0.00 3.61 -10.50
N HIS A 121 0.18 4.34 -9.40
CA HIS A 121 0.43 5.78 -9.44
C HIS A 121 1.94 6.07 -9.35
N CYS A 122 2.54 6.33 -10.51
CA CYS A 122 3.98 6.60 -10.64
C CYS A 122 4.33 8.07 -10.89
N THR A 123 3.34 8.97 -10.88
CA THR A 123 3.59 10.41 -11.07
C THR A 123 3.74 11.13 -9.74
N GLY A 124 4.36 12.31 -9.76
CA GLY A 124 4.52 13.18 -8.60
C GLY A 124 5.88 13.10 -7.91
N MET A 125 6.10 14.06 -7.00
CA MET A 125 7.36 14.26 -6.28
C MET A 125 7.77 13.18 -5.27
N PRO A 126 6.86 12.42 -4.60
CA PRO A 126 7.28 11.50 -3.54
C PRO A 126 8.31 10.45 -3.97
N ILE A 127 8.19 9.91 -5.17
CA ILE A 127 9.13 8.91 -5.72
C ILE A 127 10.52 9.53 -5.86
N LYS A 128 10.59 10.73 -6.45
CA LYS A 128 11.85 11.46 -6.64
C LYS A 128 12.47 11.88 -5.29
N ALA A 129 11.66 12.37 -4.36
CA ALA A 129 12.13 12.77 -3.04
C ALA A 129 12.73 11.58 -2.26
N CYS A 130 12.14 10.39 -2.34
CA CYS A 130 12.71 9.17 -1.75
C CYS A 130 14.04 8.78 -2.41
N ALA A 131 14.12 8.87 -3.74
CA ALA A 131 15.35 8.55 -4.48
C ALA A 131 16.48 9.54 -4.18
N ASP A 132 16.20 10.84 -4.20
CA ASP A 132 17.18 11.88 -3.89
C ASP A 132 17.69 11.74 -2.45
N LYS A 133 16.78 11.50 -1.49
CA LYS A 133 17.17 11.22 -0.10
C LYS A 133 18.11 10.02 -0.01
N LEU A 134 17.80 8.91 -0.68
CA LEU A 134 18.65 7.73 -0.66
C LEU A 134 20.05 8.02 -1.22
N VAL A 135 20.13 8.80 -2.31
CA VAL A 135 21.40 9.23 -2.89
C VAL A 135 22.19 10.08 -1.90
N ASP A 136 21.56 11.00 -1.20
CA ASP A 136 22.22 11.86 -0.21
C ASP A 136 22.64 11.07 1.04
N ASP A 137 21.82 10.14 1.53
CA ASP A 137 22.14 9.24 2.63
C ASP A 137 23.38 8.38 2.28
N ILE A 138 23.47 7.84 1.05
CA ILE A 138 24.63 7.08 0.59
C ILE A 138 25.89 7.96 0.52
N LYS A 139 25.78 9.22 0.09
CA LYS A 139 26.93 10.14 0.07
C LYS A 139 27.44 10.43 1.48
N LYS A 140 26.50 10.72 2.41
CA LYS A 140 26.79 11.14 3.78
C LYS A 140 27.30 9.97 4.63
N PHE A 141 26.57 8.85 4.62
CA PHE A 141 26.82 7.73 5.51
C PHE A 141 27.59 6.59 4.84
N GLY A 142 27.75 6.59 3.52
CA GLY A 142 28.29 5.44 2.79
C GLY A 142 27.21 4.39 2.49
N LYS A 143 27.53 3.42 1.64
CA LYS A 143 26.55 2.45 1.11
C LYS A 143 26.00 1.53 2.20
N TYR A 144 26.85 1.19 3.17
CA TYR A 144 26.58 0.30 4.29
C TYR A 144 26.73 1.04 5.62
N PHE A 145 26.52 2.37 5.62
CA PHE A 145 26.70 3.24 6.78
C PHE A 145 28.15 3.29 7.31
N GLU A 146 29.15 2.95 6.49
CA GLU A 146 30.56 2.92 6.89
C GLU A 146 31.15 4.28 7.30
N LYS A 147 30.52 5.39 6.90
CA LYS A 147 30.90 6.77 7.25
C LYS A 147 30.03 7.38 8.35
N TYR A 148 29.11 6.61 8.93
CA TYR A 148 28.28 7.08 10.03
C TYR A 148 29.14 7.44 11.27
N ASN A 149 28.89 8.61 11.84
CA ASN A 149 29.41 9.03 13.15
C ASN A 149 28.25 9.63 13.94
N GLU A 150 28.10 9.25 15.21
CA GLU A 150 27.04 9.71 16.12
C GLU A 150 27.04 11.24 16.29
N ASP A 151 28.20 11.87 16.16
CA ASP A 151 28.34 13.34 16.22
C ASP A 151 27.63 14.07 15.05
N TYR A 152 27.27 13.38 13.96
CA TYR A 152 26.56 13.99 12.82
C TYR A 152 25.05 14.15 13.06
N GLU A 153 24.44 13.47 14.04
CA GLU A 153 23.00 13.62 14.31
C GLU A 153 22.65 14.93 15.05
N GLU A 154 23.57 15.48 15.86
CA GLU A 154 23.33 16.75 16.56
C GLU A 154 23.28 17.96 15.62
N ALA A 155 23.99 17.91 14.48
CA ALA A 155 24.11 19.05 13.57
C ALA A 155 22.96 19.16 12.54
N ASP A 156 22.31 18.05 12.18
CA ASP A 156 21.32 17.99 11.07
C ASP A 156 19.88 17.71 11.51
N ALA A 157 19.61 17.66 12.82
CA ALA A 157 18.26 17.61 13.36
C ALA A 157 17.51 18.93 13.04
N ALA A 158 16.99 19.05 11.82
CA ALA A 158 16.24 20.22 11.39
C ALA A 158 15.07 20.50 12.36
N PRO A 159 15.11 21.60 13.13
CA PRO A 159 14.08 21.93 14.10
C PRO A 159 12.92 22.57 13.36
N GLY A 160 12.05 21.77 12.74
CA GLY A 160 11.09 22.32 11.78
C GLY A 160 9.68 21.76 11.87
N ARG A 161 9.46 20.56 11.35
CA ARG A 161 8.09 20.17 10.96
C ARG A 161 7.31 19.45 12.05
N GLN A 162 7.97 18.61 12.83
CA GLN A 162 7.32 17.77 13.84
C GLN A 162 7.06 18.54 15.14
N GLN A 163 8.02 19.36 15.58
CA GLN A 163 7.83 20.29 16.71
C GLN A 163 6.78 21.37 16.42
N PHE A 164 6.70 21.90 15.20
CA PHE A 164 5.66 22.88 14.83
C PHE A 164 4.26 22.26 14.87
N ARG A 165 4.11 21.02 14.40
CA ARG A 165 2.85 20.27 14.49
C ARG A 165 2.45 19.98 15.94
N LEU A 166 3.40 19.58 16.78
CA LEU A 166 3.16 19.32 18.21
C LEU A 166 2.78 20.59 18.98
N LYS A 167 3.50 21.70 18.74
CA LYS A 167 3.20 23.02 19.35
C LYS A 167 1.82 23.52 18.94
N LYS A 168 1.46 23.39 17.66
CA LYS A 168 0.13 23.79 17.15
C LYS A 168 -1.00 22.92 17.73
N ILE A 169 -0.77 21.61 17.92
CA ILE A 169 -1.72 20.72 18.59
C ILE A 169 -1.88 21.12 20.06
N LEU A 170 -0.78 21.32 20.79
CA LEU A 170 -0.81 21.74 22.20
C LEU A 170 -1.50 23.10 22.42
N GLN A 171 -1.29 24.05 21.50
CA GLN A 171 -1.94 25.34 21.51
C GLN A 171 -3.46 25.21 21.32
N ASN A 172 -3.90 24.44 20.32
CA ASN A 172 -5.32 24.17 20.09
C ASN A 172 -6.00 23.45 21.29
N PHE A 173 -5.26 22.58 21.99
CA PHE A 173 -5.75 21.92 23.21
C PHE A 173 -5.91 22.89 24.39
N ARG A 174 -4.98 23.84 24.56
CA ARG A 174 -5.07 24.88 25.61
C ARG A 174 -6.24 25.84 25.35
N GLU A 175 -6.43 26.26 24.11
CA GLU A 175 -7.52 27.17 23.71
C GLU A 175 -8.90 26.52 23.87
N ARG A 176 -9.02 25.20 23.63
CA ARG A 176 -10.26 24.44 23.88
C ARG A 176 -10.57 24.27 25.37
N ARG A 177 -9.54 24.18 26.22
CA ARG A 177 -9.70 24.06 27.68
C ARG A 177 -10.05 25.39 28.35
N ALA A 178 -9.75 26.52 27.71
CA ALA A 178 -10.01 27.87 28.21
C ALA A 178 -11.39 28.44 27.84
N ARG A 179 -12.19 27.75 27.00
CA ARG A 179 -13.57 28.18 26.75
C ARG A 179 -14.47 27.78 27.93
N PRO A 180 -15.09 28.72 28.65
CA PRO A 180 -16.07 28.36 29.68
C PRO A 180 -17.26 27.65 29.01
N GLN A 181 -17.67 26.52 29.60
CA GLN A 181 -18.90 25.81 29.23
C GLN A 181 -20.07 26.78 29.42
N ALA A 182 -20.62 27.30 28.31
CA ALA A 182 -21.90 28.00 28.35
C ALA A 182 -22.97 26.97 28.74
N LYS A 183 -23.50 27.11 29.97
CA LYS A 183 -24.63 26.33 30.47
C LYS A 183 -25.94 26.84 29.81
N PRO A 184 -26.94 25.95 29.69
CA PRO A 184 -27.95 25.93 28.62
C PRO A 184 -28.93 27.10 28.63
#